data_AF-A0A948FGA9-F1
#
_entry.id   AF-A0A948FGA9-F1
#
_cell.length_a   1.000
_cell.length_b   1.000
_cell.length_c   1.000
_cell.angle_alpha   90.00
_cell.angle_beta   90.00
_cell.angle_gamma   90.00
#
_symmetry.space_group_name_H-M   'P 1'
#
loop_
_entity.id
_entity.type
_entity.pdbx_description
1 polymer ?
#
loop_
_entity_poly.entity_id
_entity_poly.type
_entity_poly.pdbx_seq_one_letter_code
_entity_poly.pdbx_strand_id
1 'polypeptide(L)'
;MARWYDAHEKLGKNIDKLKYTEKNLRDFLLSKVMRMIKQHDPHLLDKFVDRFPLDIKRRRWYDQDPYLWLIINGLEYGRQELLDEVGNLLEEEQARQAADKESEE
;
A
#
# COMPACT_ATOMS: atom_id res chain seq x y z
N MET A 1 -1.95 -18.93 -5.34
CA MET A 1 -0.94 -18.63 -4.32
C MET A 1 -1.37 -17.33 -3.67
N ALA A 2 -1.65 -17.35 -2.38
CA ALA A 2 -2.15 -16.16 -1.67
C ALA A 2 -1.05 -15.08 -1.60
N ARG A 3 -1.44 -13.82 -1.63
CA ARG A 3 -0.57 -12.65 -1.45
C ARG A 3 -0.36 -12.46 0.06
N TRP A 4 0.79 -11.93 0.49
CA TRP A 4 1.08 -11.77 1.92
C TRP A 4 -0.01 -10.94 2.63
N TYR A 5 -0.51 -9.89 1.96
CA TYR A 5 -1.55 -9.02 2.50
C TYR A 5 -2.96 -9.61 2.43
N ASP A 6 -3.17 -10.78 1.82
CA ASP A 6 -4.47 -11.46 1.86
C ASP A 6 -4.77 -11.98 3.29
N ALA A 7 -3.75 -12.13 4.15
CA ALA A 7 -3.92 -12.43 5.56
C ALA A 7 -4.51 -11.26 6.38
N HIS A 8 -4.49 -10.05 5.81
CA HIS A 8 -4.95 -8.82 6.45
C HIS A 8 -6.14 -8.27 5.66
N GLU A 9 -7.35 -8.77 5.93
CA GLU A 9 -8.55 -8.51 5.12
C GLU A 9 -8.74 -7.03 4.75
N LYS A 10 -8.63 -6.13 5.75
CA LYS A 10 -8.77 -4.68 5.56
C LYS A 10 -7.66 -4.11 4.67
N LEU A 11 -6.42 -4.42 4.98
CA LEU A 11 -5.26 -3.92 4.24
C LEU A 11 -5.27 -4.43 2.80
N GLY A 12 -5.48 -5.73 2.60
CA GLY A 12 -5.51 -6.35 1.28
C GLY A 12 -6.60 -5.76 0.39
N LYS A 13 -7.81 -5.58 0.93
CA LYS A 13 -8.92 -4.92 0.20
C LYS A 13 -8.55 -3.50 -0.23
N ASN A 14 -7.91 -2.73 0.64
CA ASN A 14 -7.55 -1.34 0.34
C ASN A 14 -6.35 -1.22 -0.60
N ILE A 15 -5.37 -2.14 -0.51
CA ILE A 15 -4.27 -2.26 -1.48
C ILE A 15 -4.83 -2.60 -2.87
N ASP A 16 -5.80 -3.52 -2.96
CA ASP A 16 -6.39 -3.88 -4.26
C ASP A 16 -7.14 -2.73 -4.92
N LYS A 17 -7.80 -1.88 -4.13
CA LYS A 17 -8.45 -0.67 -4.65
C LYS A 17 -7.44 0.32 -5.26
N LEU A 18 -6.19 0.37 -4.77
CA LEU A 18 -5.14 1.24 -5.35
C LEU A 18 -4.87 0.94 -6.82
N LYS A 19 -5.17 -0.27 -7.30
CA LYS A 19 -5.08 -0.64 -8.71
C LYS A 19 -5.96 0.24 -9.61
N TYR A 20 -7.12 0.64 -9.10
CA TYR A 20 -8.15 1.40 -9.83
C TYR A 20 -8.18 2.88 -9.44
N THR A 21 -7.37 3.28 -8.47
CA THR A 21 -7.21 4.67 -8.06
C THR A 21 -6.44 5.47 -9.10
N GLU A 22 -6.88 6.71 -9.36
CA GLU A 22 -6.18 7.62 -10.25
C GLU A 22 -4.73 7.86 -9.80
N LYS A 23 -3.81 8.00 -10.77
CA LYS A 23 -2.37 8.05 -10.48
C LYS A 23 -1.98 9.14 -9.48
N ASN A 24 -2.43 10.38 -9.67
CA ASN A 24 -2.07 11.51 -8.80
C ASN A 24 -2.46 11.25 -7.35
N LEU A 25 -3.65 10.70 -7.18
CA LEU A 25 -4.17 10.37 -5.88
C LEU A 25 -3.46 9.15 -5.27
N ARG A 26 -3.23 8.11 -6.07
CA ARG A 26 -2.46 6.95 -5.63
C ARG A 26 -1.08 7.39 -5.13
N ASP A 27 -0.40 8.24 -5.88
CA ASP A 27 0.91 8.80 -5.50
C ASP A 27 0.81 9.59 -4.18
N PHE A 28 -0.25 10.37 -3.99
CA PHE A 28 -0.55 11.06 -2.72
C PHE A 28 -0.75 10.08 -1.55
N LEU A 29 -1.54 9.02 -1.72
CA LEU A 29 -1.75 7.99 -0.70
C LEU A 29 -0.44 7.29 -0.35
N LEU A 30 0.35 6.92 -1.36
CA LEU A 30 1.66 6.29 -1.13
C LEU A 30 2.66 7.22 -0.45
N SER A 31 2.59 8.54 -0.69
CA SER A 31 3.41 9.50 0.05
C SER A 31 3.07 9.53 1.54
N LYS A 32 1.77 9.41 1.90
CA LYS A 32 1.31 9.31 3.29
C LYS A 32 1.77 7.99 3.91
N VAL A 33 1.62 6.87 3.20
CA VAL A 33 2.09 5.56 3.65
C VAL A 33 3.61 5.56 3.90
N MET A 34 4.39 6.14 2.98
CA MET A 34 5.83 6.29 3.15
C MET A 34 6.20 7.12 4.39
N ARG A 35 5.43 8.17 4.68
CA ARG A 35 5.61 8.96 5.91
C ARG A 35 5.34 8.12 7.15
N MET A 36 4.30 7.29 7.14
CA MET A 36 3.97 6.40 8.26
C MET A 36 5.05 5.34 8.47
N ILE A 37 5.54 4.71 7.40
CA ILE A 37 6.68 3.79 7.47
C ILE A 37 7.86 4.49 8.16
N LYS A 38 8.21 5.70 7.73
CA LYS A 38 9.33 6.47 8.33
C LYS A 38 9.11 6.84 9.80
N GLN A 39 7.87 7.05 10.22
CA GLN A 39 7.52 7.35 11.61
C GLN A 39 7.63 6.12 12.51
N HIS A 40 7.27 4.94 12.01
CA HIS A 40 7.34 3.68 12.75
C HIS A 40 8.75 3.09 12.76
N ASP A 41 9.37 2.98 11.60
CA ASP A 41 10.73 2.49 11.43
C ASP A 41 11.35 3.09 10.14
N PRO A 42 12.23 4.11 10.25
CA PRO A 42 12.84 4.77 9.11
C PRO A 42 13.74 3.85 8.28
N HIS A 43 14.16 2.70 8.84
CA HIS A 43 15.02 1.74 8.17
C HIS A 43 14.26 0.51 7.66
N LEU A 44 12.93 0.46 7.80
CA LEU A 44 12.13 -0.70 7.44
C LEU A 44 12.40 -1.16 5.99
N LEU A 45 12.37 -0.23 5.05
CA LEU A 45 12.55 -0.55 3.63
C LEU A 45 13.98 -1.00 3.34
N ASP A 46 14.97 -0.24 3.83
CA ASP A 46 16.39 -0.53 3.59
C ASP A 46 16.82 -1.87 4.21
N LYS A 47 16.23 -2.23 5.35
CA LYS A 47 16.56 -3.45 6.10
C LYS A 47 16.10 -4.74 5.41
N PHE A 48 15.04 -4.66 4.62
CA PHE A 48 14.37 -5.84 4.06
C PHE A 48 14.33 -5.86 2.53
N VAL A 49 14.86 -4.82 1.85
CA VAL A 49 14.85 -4.71 0.38
C VAL A 49 15.49 -5.91 -0.32
N ASP A 50 16.50 -6.52 0.29
CA ASP A 50 17.19 -7.72 -0.18
C ASP A 50 16.31 -8.98 -0.18
N ARG A 51 15.22 -8.97 0.60
CA ARG A 51 14.25 -10.07 0.69
C ARG A 51 13.05 -9.89 -0.23
N PHE A 52 12.94 -8.75 -0.93
CA PHE A 52 11.78 -8.49 -1.76
C PHE A 52 11.77 -9.43 -2.98
N PRO A 53 10.60 -9.97 -3.35
CA PRO A 53 10.51 -10.94 -4.43
C PRO A 53 10.88 -10.31 -5.78
N LEU A 54 11.90 -10.86 -6.42
CA LEU A 54 12.31 -10.54 -7.79
C LEU A 54 11.77 -11.58 -8.80
N ASP A 55 10.51 -12.00 -8.62
CA ASP A 55 9.90 -13.02 -9.47
C ASP A 55 9.48 -12.45 -10.83
N ILE A 56 10.35 -12.58 -11.83
CA ILE A 56 10.10 -12.15 -13.21
C ILE A 56 8.87 -12.85 -13.84
N LYS A 57 8.52 -14.05 -13.35
CA LYS A 57 7.43 -14.86 -13.90
C LYS A 57 6.06 -14.52 -13.31
N ARG A 58 6.01 -13.83 -12.17
CA ARG A 58 4.74 -13.45 -11.50
C ARG A 58 4.65 -11.95 -11.32
N ARG A 59 4.19 -11.28 -12.38
CA ARG A 59 3.97 -9.84 -12.37
C ARG A 59 2.64 -9.49 -11.70
N ARG A 60 2.70 -8.90 -10.52
CA ARG A 60 1.59 -8.20 -9.87
C ARG A 60 1.39 -6.83 -10.53
N TRP A 61 0.20 -6.26 -10.37
CA TRP A 61 -0.18 -5.00 -11.03
C TRP A 61 0.73 -3.81 -10.66
N TYR A 62 1.38 -3.89 -9.50
CA TYR A 62 2.25 -2.85 -8.97
C TYR A 62 3.75 -3.09 -9.25
N ASP A 63 4.15 -4.23 -9.81
CA ASP A 63 5.57 -4.58 -9.95
C ASP A 63 6.33 -3.71 -10.97
N GLN A 64 5.61 -3.06 -11.89
CA GLN A 64 6.22 -2.17 -12.89
C GLN A 64 6.49 -0.77 -12.34
N ASP A 65 5.91 -0.42 -11.20
CA ASP A 65 6.10 0.86 -10.54
C ASP A 65 7.06 0.65 -9.36
N PRO A 66 8.32 1.13 -9.44
CA PRO A 66 9.31 0.88 -8.41
C PRO A 66 8.90 1.37 -7.02
N TYR A 67 8.10 2.44 -6.96
CA TYR A 67 7.67 3.04 -5.70
C TYR A 67 6.56 2.20 -5.05
N LEU A 68 5.55 1.80 -5.83
CA LEU A 68 4.54 0.86 -5.36
C LEU A 68 5.15 -0.49 -4.97
N TRP A 69 6.05 -1.02 -5.79
CA TRP A 69 6.75 -2.27 -5.51
C TRP A 69 7.52 -2.19 -4.19
N LEU A 70 8.28 -1.12 -3.97
CA LEU A 70 9.04 -0.93 -2.74
C LEU A 70 8.13 -0.83 -1.51
N ILE A 71 7.06 -0.02 -1.58
CA ILE A 71 6.16 0.18 -0.45
C ILE A 71 5.38 -1.09 -0.12
N ILE A 72 4.77 -1.73 -1.12
CA ILE A 72 3.91 -2.89 -0.88
C ILE A 72 4.74 -4.08 -0.39
N ASN A 73 5.94 -4.30 -0.92
CA ASN A 73 6.80 -5.37 -0.37
C ASN A 73 7.41 -4.99 0.98
N GLY A 74 7.68 -3.71 1.23
CA GLY A 74 8.18 -3.25 2.52
C GLY A 74 7.18 -3.40 3.66
N LEU A 75 5.89 -3.16 3.39
CA LEU A 75 4.83 -3.34 4.37
C LEU A 75 4.74 -4.77 4.90
N GLU A 76 5.13 -5.80 4.13
CA GLU A 76 5.14 -7.20 4.57
C GLU A 76 5.96 -7.40 5.85
N TYR A 77 6.99 -6.57 6.06
CA TYR A 77 7.87 -6.63 7.21
C TYR A 77 7.50 -5.63 8.31
N GLY A 78 6.45 -4.84 8.09
CA GLY A 78 5.90 -3.90 9.07
C GLY A 78 5.30 -4.63 10.26
N ARG A 79 5.35 -3.98 11.43
CA ARG A 79 4.62 -4.48 12.60
C ARG A 79 3.12 -4.33 12.38
N GLN A 80 2.34 -5.11 13.13
CA GLN A 80 0.89 -5.09 13.06
C GLN A 80 0.31 -3.69 13.25
N GLU A 81 0.87 -2.87 14.14
CA GLU A 81 0.40 -1.50 14.35
C GLU A 81 0.51 -0.64 13.07
N LEU A 82 1.65 -0.72 12.37
CA LEU A 82 1.85 -0.03 11.09
C LEU A 82 0.87 -0.52 10.03
N LEU A 83 0.66 -1.84 9.94
CA LEU A 83 -0.26 -2.43 8.96
C LEU A 83 -1.70 -1.97 9.18
N ASP A 84 -2.14 -1.93 10.44
CA ASP A 84 -3.47 -1.48 10.83
C ASP A 84 -3.65 0.01 10.56
N GLU A 85 -2.68 0.85 10.92
CA GLU A 85 -2.72 2.28 10.64
C GLU A 85 -2.76 2.55 9.13
N VAL A 86 -1.95 1.85 8.33
CA VAL A 86 -1.98 1.98 6.87
C VAL A 86 -3.33 1.53 6.31
N GLY A 87 -3.88 0.43 6.82
CA GLY A 87 -5.21 -0.05 6.45
C GLY A 87 -6.31 0.98 6.75
N ASN A 88 -6.24 1.65 7.91
CA ASN A 88 -7.16 2.72 8.31
C ASN A 88 -7.02 3.95 7.40
N LEU A 89 -5.78 4.41 7.17
CA LEU A 89 -5.52 5.56 6.29
C LEU A 89 -6.12 5.34 4.90
N LEU A 90 -5.84 4.20 4.29
CA LEU A 90 -6.32 3.92 2.93
C LEU A 90 -7.85 3.83 2.89
N GLU A 91 -8.48 3.26 3.92
CA GLU A 91 -9.94 3.22 4.02
C GLU A 91 -10.55 4.61 4.11
N GLU A 92 -10.05 5.46 5.01
CA GLU A 92 -10.57 6.80 5.23
C GLU A 92 -10.46 7.68 3.99
N GLU A 93 -9.32 7.64 3.31
CA GLU A 93 -9.09 8.47 2.13
C GLU A 93 -9.91 7.99 0.92
N GLN A 94 -10.11 6.68 0.80
CA GLN A 94 -10.98 6.12 -0.24
C GLN A 94 -12.46 6.39 0.07
N ALA A 95 -12.88 6.39 1.34
CA ALA A 95 -14.23 6.73 1.74
C ALA A 95 -14.55 8.21 1.49
N ARG A 96 -13.62 9.12 1.82
CA ARG A 96 -13.75 10.55 1.50
C ARG A 96 -14.03 10.79 0.02
N GLN A 97 -13.34 10.06 -0.85
CA GLN A 97 -13.53 10.19 -2.30
C GLN A 97 -14.84 9.63 -2.81
N ALA A 98 -15.37 8.57 -2.20
CA ALA A 98 -16.70 8.09 -2.54
C ALA A 98 -17.74 9.19 -2.24
N ALA A 99 -17.61 9.86 -1.09
CA ALA A 99 -18.50 10.96 -0.70
C ALA A 99 -18.34 12.22 -1.59
N ASP A 100 -17.11 12.57 -1.98
CA ASP A 100 -16.86 13.72 -2.85
C ASP A 100 -17.46 13.50 -4.25
N LYS A 101 -17.38 12.27 -4.79
CA LYS A 101 -17.99 11.92 -6.08
C LYS A 101 -19.52 11.91 -6.06
N GLU A 102 -20.13 11.49 -4.95
CA GLU A 102 -21.58 11.54 -4.75
C GLU A 102 -22.12 12.98 -4.58
N SER A 103 -21.25 13.95 -4.28
CA SER A 103 -21.63 15.36 -4.11
C SER A 103 -21.54 16.18 -5.41
N GLU A 104 -20.92 15.62 -6.45
CA GLU A 104 -20.76 16.24 -7.77
C GLU A 104 -21.77 15.73 -8.83
N GLU A 105 -22.57 14.71 -8.49
CA GLU A 105 -23.71 14.18 -9.28
C GLU A 105 -25.05 14.79 -8.85
#